data_AF-A0ABD6PPH0-F1
#
_entry.id   AF-A0ABD6PPH0-F1
#
_cell.length_a   1.000
_cell.length_b   1.000
_cell.length_c   1.000
_cell.angle_alpha   90.00
_cell.angle_beta   90.00
_cell.angle_gamma   90.00
#
_symmetry.space_group_name_H-M   'P 1'
#
loop_
_entity.id
_entity.type
_entity.pdbx_description
1 polymer ?
#
loop_
_entity_poly.entity_id
_entity_poly.type
_entity_poly.pdbx_seq_one_letter_code
_entity_poly.pdbx_strand_id
1 'polypeptide(L)'
;MKKLLTLTALAFALSACSTTSTVDFGQKEKSYHSYTIRDLSQDHIPSDTRALFTQYLNNELTTLGYTVGDDLDININIENFNEGNRALRYWVGFGAGKATSKIVTTLVDKESGKIVGNIQTDGMLAMGVFGGNSKDVLKRSAKDIAKKIAESGILKKGK
;
A
#
# COMPACT_ATOMS: atom_id res chain seq x y z
N MET A 1 -8.26 -20.19 -48.82
CA MET A 1 -8.55 -20.18 -47.37
C MET A 1 -7.23 -20.21 -46.59
N LYS A 2 -6.69 -19.06 -46.22
CA LYS A 2 -5.46 -18.96 -45.40
C LYS A 2 -5.89 -18.54 -43.99
N LYS A 3 -5.89 -19.48 -43.05
CA LYS A 3 -6.16 -19.20 -41.63
C LYS A 3 -4.91 -18.57 -41.03
N LEU A 4 -4.95 -17.26 -40.79
CA LEU A 4 -3.94 -16.56 -40.00
C LEU A 4 -4.33 -16.74 -38.54
N LEU A 5 -3.72 -17.72 -37.86
CA LEU A 5 -3.79 -17.87 -36.42
C LEU A 5 -2.94 -16.75 -35.80
N THR A 6 -3.58 -15.64 -35.46
CA THR A 6 -2.99 -14.61 -34.60
C THR A 6 -2.83 -15.20 -33.20
N LEU A 7 -1.60 -15.58 -32.86
CA LEU A 7 -1.18 -15.90 -31.50
C LEU A 7 -1.18 -14.59 -30.71
N THR A 8 -2.29 -14.23 -30.10
CA THR A 8 -2.33 -13.16 -29.10
C THR A 8 -1.58 -13.65 -27.87
N ALA A 9 -0.29 -13.30 -27.79
CA ALA A 9 0.49 -13.38 -26.56
C ALA A 9 -0.16 -12.44 -25.55
N LEU A 10 -1.04 -12.99 -24.71
CA LEU A 10 -1.61 -12.29 -23.56
C LEU A 10 -0.45 -12.07 -22.57
N ALA A 11 0.14 -10.88 -22.62
CA ALA A 11 1.13 -10.45 -21.65
C ALA A 11 0.47 -10.49 -20.25
N PHE A 12 0.76 -11.55 -19.48
CA PHE A 12 0.38 -11.67 -18.08
C PHE A 12 1.15 -10.62 -17.27
N ALA A 13 0.75 -9.36 -17.30
CA ALA A 13 1.26 -8.33 -16.40
C ALA A 13 0.67 -8.51 -14.99
N LEU A 14 0.92 -9.67 -14.38
CA LEU A 14 0.62 -9.93 -12.98
C LEU A 14 1.77 -9.33 -12.17
N SER A 15 1.67 -8.02 -11.93
CA SER A 15 2.43 -7.24 -10.94
C SER A 15 2.10 -7.69 -9.51
N ALA A 16 2.97 -7.41 -8.52
CA ALA A 16 2.79 -7.73 -7.10
C ALA A 16 1.32 -7.63 -6.65
N CYS A 17 0.82 -8.56 -5.83
CA CYS A 17 -0.54 -8.47 -5.32
C CYS A 17 -0.51 -7.93 -3.88
N SER A 18 -1.52 -7.15 -3.55
CA SER A 18 -1.74 -6.62 -2.22
C SER A 18 -3.23 -6.78 -1.96
N THR A 19 -3.54 -7.27 -0.77
CA THR A 19 -4.90 -7.56 -0.31
C THR A 19 -5.17 -6.69 0.90
N THR A 20 -6.26 -5.92 0.86
CA THR A 20 -6.75 -5.21 2.04
C THR A 20 -7.61 -6.16 2.88
N SER A 21 -7.14 -6.50 4.07
CA SER A 21 -7.74 -7.53 4.93
C SER A 21 -8.75 -6.96 5.94
N THR A 22 -8.62 -5.69 6.31
CA THR A 22 -9.55 -5.02 7.21
C THR A 22 -9.70 -3.56 6.82
N VAL A 23 -10.96 -3.11 6.79
CA VAL A 23 -11.32 -1.71 6.58
C VAL A 23 -12.44 -1.40 7.54
N ASP A 24 -12.16 -0.57 8.53
CA ASP A 24 -13.17 -0.05 9.44
C ASP A 24 -13.08 1.47 9.42
N PHE A 25 -14.15 2.12 8.96
CA PHE A 25 -14.30 3.56 9.09
C PHE A 25 -15.47 3.79 10.02
N GLY A 26 -15.20 4.48 11.14
CA GLY A 26 -16.25 4.86 12.08
C GLY A 26 -17.34 5.69 11.40
N GLN A 27 -18.43 6.00 12.11
CA GLN A 27 -19.48 6.85 11.55
C GLN A 27 -18.88 8.17 11.06
N LYS A 28 -19.25 8.57 9.84
CA LYS A 28 -18.75 9.78 9.16
C LYS A 28 -19.34 11.03 9.81
N GLU A 29 -18.82 11.40 10.98
CA GLU A 29 -19.24 12.59 11.72
C GLU A 29 -18.51 13.85 11.25
N LYS A 30 -17.27 13.70 10.75
CA LYS A 30 -16.37 14.81 10.37
C LYS A 30 -15.69 14.50 9.03
N SER A 31 -15.44 15.54 8.26
CA SER A 31 -14.62 15.49 7.04
C SER A 31 -13.34 16.29 7.26
N TYR A 32 -12.23 15.79 6.71
CA TYR A 32 -10.90 16.39 6.87
C TYR A 32 -10.44 16.97 5.54
N HIS A 33 -9.66 18.06 5.56
CA HIS A 33 -9.21 18.75 4.34
C HIS A 33 -7.72 18.61 4.09
N SER A 34 -6.95 18.27 5.12
CA SER A 34 -5.53 18.02 5.04
C SER A 34 -5.10 16.81 5.87
N TYR A 35 -3.89 16.30 5.61
CA TYR A 35 -3.35 15.14 6.32
C TYR A 35 -1.86 15.28 6.65
N THR A 36 -1.42 14.60 7.70
CA THR A 36 0.00 14.35 7.97
C THR A 36 0.23 12.86 8.16
N ILE A 37 1.26 12.32 7.51
CA ILE A 37 1.67 10.92 7.71
C ILE A 37 2.61 10.86 8.91
N ARG A 38 2.34 9.93 9.84
CA ARG A 38 3.28 9.58 10.91
C ARG A 38 3.70 8.14 10.78
N ASP A 39 4.99 7.90 10.89
CA ASP A 39 5.54 6.56 10.99
C ASP A 39 5.64 6.15 12.47
N LEU A 40 4.92 5.09 12.84
CA LEU A 40 4.89 4.46 14.16
C LEU A 40 5.48 3.04 14.12
N SER A 41 6.13 2.67 13.01
CA SER A 41 6.74 1.36 12.84
C SER A 41 7.91 1.17 13.81
N GLN A 42 8.04 -0.03 14.35
CA GLN A 42 9.11 -0.39 15.28
C GLN A 42 10.49 -0.39 14.59
N ASP A 43 11.56 -0.28 15.39
CA ASP A 43 12.94 -0.16 14.89
C ASP A 43 13.50 -1.41 14.20
N HIS A 44 12.85 -2.57 14.35
CA HIS A 44 13.21 -3.76 13.57
C HIS A 44 12.88 -3.61 12.09
N ILE A 45 12.04 -2.65 11.71
CA ILE A 45 11.81 -2.30 10.31
C ILE A 45 12.91 -1.33 9.87
N PRO A 46 13.68 -1.66 8.83
CA PRO A 46 14.74 -0.78 8.33
C PRO A 46 14.24 0.63 8.02
N SER A 47 15.01 1.63 8.44
CA SER A 47 14.63 3.05 8.30
C SER A 47 14.40 3.47 6.85
N ASP A 48 15.14 2.90 5.90
CA ASP A 48 14.98 3.13 4.46
C ASP A 48 13.66 2.56 3.94
N THR A 49 13.24 1.39 4.42
CA THR A 49 11.94 0.77 4.13
C THR A 49 10.79 1.66 4.64
N ARG A 50 10.91 2.15 5.87
CA ARG A 50 9.94 3.07 6.48
C ARG A 50 9.80 4.37 5.68
N ALA A 51 10.94 5.00 5.38
CA ALA A 51 10.98 6.24 4.60
C ALA A 51 10.41 6.06 3.18
N LEU A 52 10.77 4.94 2.52
CA LEU A 52 10.30 4.62 1.18
C LEU A 52 8.78 4.41 1.13
N PHE A 53 8.21 3.71 2.12
CA PHE A 53 6.77 3.51 2.18
C PHE A 53 6.03 4.83 2.41
N THR A 54 6.50 5.65 3.36
CA THR A 54 5.95 7.00 3.60
C THR A 54 5.97 7.84 2.33
N GLN A 55 7.07 7.81 1.57
CA GLN A 55 7.18 8.50 0.29
C GLN A 55 6.14 7.99 -0.72
N TYR A 56 5.98 6.67 -0.87
CA TYR A 56 4.99 6.11 -1.79
C TYR A 56 3.56 6.51 -1.40
N LEU A 57 3.20 6.42 -0.13
CA LEU A 57 1.87 6.78 0.33
C LEU A 57 1.60 8.27 0.12
N ASN A 58 2.56 9.13 0.46
CA ASN A 58 2.43 10.57 0.24
C ASN A 58 2.25 10.90 -1.24
N ASN A 59 3.02 10.25 -2.13
CA ASN A 59 2.91 10.45 -3.56
C ASN A 59 1.53 10.03 -4.10
N GLU A 60 0.99 8.89 -3.65
CA GLU A 60 -0.35 8.45 -4.07
C GLU A 60 -1.44 9.40 -3.57
N LEU A 61 -1.37 9.86 -2.32
CA LEU A 61 -2.35 10.80 -1.75
C LEU A 61 -2.32 12.17 -2.44
N THR A 62 -1.12 12.74 -2.66
CA THR A 62 -0.96 14.00 -3.39
C THR A 62 -1.40 13.88 -4.84
N THR A 63 -1.11 12.77 -5.51
CA THR A 63 -1.59 12.49 -6.88
C THR A 63 -3.11 12.42 -6.95
N LEU A 64 -3.79 11.98 -5.89
CA LEU A 64 -5.26 11.97 -5.80
C LEU A 64 -5.87 13.36 -5.51
N GLY A 65 -5.04 14.37 -5.26
CA GLY A 65 -5.44 15.76 -4.99
C GLY A 65 -5.63 16.08 -3.51
N TYR A 66 -5.07 15.28 -2.60
CA TYR A 66 -5.09 15.58 -1.16
C TYR A 66 -3.94 16.50 -0.76
N THR A 67 -4.17 17.32 0.26
CA THR A 67 -3.22 18.34 0.71
C THR A 67 -2.55 17.93 2.01
N VAL A 68 -1.25 18.17 2.14
CA VAL A 68 -0.52 17.95 3.40
C VAL A 68 -0.86 19.09 4.38
N GLY A 69 -1.15 18.75 5.64
CA GLY A 69 -1.53 19.66 6.72
C GLY A 69 -1.86 18.92 8.00
N ASP A 70 -2.55 19.54 8.96
CA ASP A 70 -2.63 19.03 10.35
C ASP A 70 -4.05 18.70 10.83
N ASP A 71 -4.98 18.34 9.92
CA ASP A 71 -6.35 17.97 10.32
C ASP A 71 -6.48 16.48 10.70
N LEU A 72 -5.86 15.60 9.89
CA LEU A 72 -5.96 14.15 10.02
C LEU A 72 -4.58 13.50 10.06
N ASP A 73 -4.36 12.68 11.08
CA ASP A 73 -3.15 11.90 11.22
C ASP A 73 -3.33 10.56 10.52
N ILE A 74 -2.47 10.27 9.54
CA ILE A 74 -2.37 8.96 8.89
C ILE A 74 -1.18 8.24 9.54
N ASN A 75 -1.48 7.47 10.58
CA ASN A 75 -0.49 6.73 11.35
C ASN A 75 -0.19 5.40 10.67
N ILE A 76 1.06 5.17 10.32
CA ILE A 76 1.54 3.97 9.63
C ILE A 76 2.33 3.11 10.60
N ASN A 77 1.97 1.83 10.68
CA ASN A 77 2.73 0.80 11.37
C ASN A 77 3.02 -0.34 10.40
N ILE A 78 4.25 -0.39 9.89
CA ILE A 78 4.77 -1.55 9.15
C ILE A 78 5.09 -2.61 10.19
N GLU A 79 4.24 -3.61 10.34
CA GLU A 79 4.46 -4.69 11.31
C GLU A 79 5.52 -5.67 10.82
N ASN A 80 5.53 -5.92 9.51
CA ASN A 80 6.45 -6.85 8.88
C ASN A 80 6.78 -6.40 7.47
N PHE A 81 8.06 -6.49 7.11
CA PHE A 81 8.50 -6.49 5.72
C PHE A 81 9.61 -7.51 5.55
N ASN A 82 9.42 -8.43 4.60
CA ASN A 82 10.43 -9.40 4.20
C ASN A 82 10.65 -9.25 2.69
N GLU A 83 11.85 -8.84 2.30
CA GLU A 83 12.22 -8.68 0.89
C GLU A 83 12.25 -10.01 0.11
N GLY A 84 12.31 -11.11 0.85
CA GLY A 84 12.49 -12.45 0.32
C GLY A 84 13.85 -12.62 -0.35
N ASN A 85 13.97 -13.67 -1.15
CA ASN A 85 15.17 -13.92 -1.94
C ASN A 85 14.81 -13.96 -3.42
N ARG A 86 15.24 -12.92 -4.14
CA ARG A 86 14.94 -12.77 -5.56
C ARG A 86 15.51 -13.90 -6.41
N ALA A 87 16.67 -14.44 -6.06
CA ALA A 87 17.25 -15.58 -6.79
C ALA A 87 16.37 -16.83 -6.60
N LEU A 88 15.97 -17.15 -5.37
CA LEU A 88 15.04 -18.27 -5.13
C LEU A 88 13.70 -18.07 -5.87
N ARG A 89 13.24 -16.81 -6.02
CA ARG A 89 12.07 -16.45 -6.84
C ARG A 89 12.24 -16.58 -8.35
N TYR A 90 13.42 -16.87 -8.87
CA TYR A 90 13.64 -17.17 -10.30
C TYR A 90 14.05 -18.62 -10.51
N TRP A 91 14.90 -19.15 -9.63
CA TRP A 91 15.55 -20.44 -9.82
C TRP A 91 14.75 -21.63 -9.26
N VAL A 92 14.01 -21.45 -8.17
CA VAL A 92 13.39 -22.59 -7.46
C VAL A 92 11.91 -22.77 -7.78
N GLY A 93 11.11 -21.71 -7.85
CA GLY A 93 9.68 -21.90 -8.09
C GLY A 93 8.78 -21.81 -6.88
N PHE A 94 7.49 -21.81 -7.19
CA PHE A 94 6.44 -22.23 -6.26
C PHE A 94 6.39 -21.45 -4.92
N GLY A 95 6.71 -20.16 -4.95
CA GLY A 95 6.66 -19.30 -3.76
C GLY A 95 7.95 -19.26 -2.93
N ALA A 96 8.99 -20.01 -3.33
CA ALA A 96 10.32 -19.88 -2.75
C ALA A 96 10.85 -18.45 -2.89
N GLY A 97 11.41 -17.91 -1.81
CA GLY A 97 11.96 -16.55 -1.77
C GLY A 97 10.92 -15.42 -1.88
N LYS A 98 9.63 -15.68 -1.65
CA LYS A 98 8.57 -14.66 -1.72
C LYS A 98 8.89 -13.42 -0.87
N ALA A 99 8.54 -12.24 -1.37
CA ALA A 99 8.53 -11.02 -0.57
C ALA A 99 7.13 -10.83 0.05
N THR A 100 7.06 -10.32 1.26
CA THR A 100 5.80 -10.08 1.99
C THR A 100 5.84 -8.78 2.76
N SER A 101 4.68 -8.16 2.96
CA SER A 101 4.51 -7.04 3.89
C SER A 101 3.20 -7.16 4.66
N LYS A 102 3.18 -6.63 5.88
CA LYS A 102 1.96 -6.40 6.65
C LYS A 102 2.01 -4.98 7.20
N ILE A 103 1.00 -4.17 6.84
CA ILE A 103 0.95 -2.75 7.17
C ILE A 103 -0.42 -2.43 7.75
N VAL A 104 -0.42 -1.80 8.92
CA VAL A 104 -1.60 -1.26 9.58
C VAL A 104 -1.55 0.26 9.48
N THR A 105 -2.64 0.84 9.00
CA THR A 105 -2.83 2.29 8.89
C THR A 105 -4.01 2.70 9.74
N THR A 106 -3.79 3.64 10.65
CA THR A 106 -4.82 4.20 11.51
C THR A 106 -5.01 5.67 11.19
N LEU A 107 -6.25 6.08 10.95
CA LEU A 107 -6.62 7.48 10.72
C LEU A 107 -7.11 8.06 12.05
N VAL A 108 -6.49 9.15 12.50
CA VAL A 108 -6.79 9.77 13.80
C VAL A 108 -7.12 11.25 13.60
N ASP A 109 -8.25 11.68 14.15
CA ASP A 109 -8.60 13.11 14.23
C ASP A 109 -7.59 13.83 15.12
N LYS A 110 -6.85 14.79 14.57
CA LYS A 110 -5.79 15.49 15.30
C LYS A 110 -6.33 16.25 16.51
N GLU A 111 -7.54 16.79 16.40
CA GLU A 111 -8.17 17.62 17.43
C GLU A 111 -8.65 16.79 18.62
N SER A 112 -9.37 15.70 18.35
CA SER A 112 -10.00 14.87 19.40
C SER A 112 -9.17 13.65 19.82
N GLY A 113 -8.17 13.26 19.03
CA GLY A 113 -7.43 12.01 19.21
C GLY A 113 -8.24 10.74 18.90
N LYS A 114 -9.47 10.88 18.37
CA LYS A 114 -10.35 9.75 18.05
C LYS A 114 -9.86 9.02 16.80
N ILE A 115 -9.82 7.69 16.85
CA ILE A 115 -9.60 6.85 15.67
C ILE A 115 -10.86 6.91 14.81
N VAL A 116 -10.70 7.30 13.55
CA VAL A 116 -11.79 7.45 12.58
C VAL A 116 -11.67 6.50 11.39
N GLY A 117 -10.56 5.76 11.31
CA GLY A 117 -10.38 4.72 10.31
C GLY A 117 -9.25 3.77 10.66
N ASN A 118 -9.37 2.52 10.24
CA ASN A 118 -8.33 1.51 10.29
C ASN A 118 -8.31 0.72 8.98
N ILE A 119 -7.11 0.57 8.41
CA ILE A 119 -6.87 -0.17 7.17
C ILE A 119 -5.70 -1.11 7.41
N GLN A 120 -5.92 -2.41 7.24
CA GLN A 120 -4.83 -3.40 7.20
C GLN A 120 -4.63 -3.88 5.76
N THR A 121 -3.37 -3.87 5.32
CA THR A 121 -2.97 -4.37 4.01
C THR A 121 -1.87 -5.41 4.14
N ASP A 122 -2.07 -6.54 3.47
CA ASP A 122 -1.12 -7.65 3.37
C ASP A 122 -0.63 -7.76 1.93
N GLY A 123 0.68 -7.61 1.73
CA GLY A 123 1.31 -7.60 0.42
C GLY A 123 2.12 -8.87 0.17
N MET A 124 2.12 -9.38 -1.06
CA MET A 124 2.89 -10.56 -1.45
C MET A 124 3.42 -10.52 -2.89
N LEU A 125 4.65 -11.00 -3.06
CA LEU A 125 5.32 -11.18 -4.35
C LEU A 125 5.93 -12.59 -4.47
N ALA A 126 5.46 -13.40 -5.42
CA ALA A 126 5.90 -14.79 -5.66
C ALA A 126 6.45 -15.01 -7.09
N MET A 127 7.03 -16.21 -7.35
CA MET A 127 7.70 -16.62 -8.62
C MET A 127 6.97 -16.24 -9.92
N GLY A 128 5.64 -16.35 -9.96
CA GLY A 128 4.85 -16.06 -11.17
C GLY A 128 4.72 -14.58 -11.53
N VAL A 129 5.26 -13.68 -10.71
CA VAL A 129 5.11 -12.22 -10.80
C VAL A 129 6.36 -11.57 -11.44
N PHE A 130 7.00 -12.25 -12.40
CA PHE A 130 8.22 -11.80 -13.10
C PHE A 130 9.44 -11.53 -12.21
N GLY A 131 9.49 -12.12 -11.00
CA GLY A 131 10.58 -11.96 -10.04
C GLY A 131 10.89 -10.50 -9.67
N GLY A 132 9.87 -9.64 -9.67
CA GLY A 132 9.93 -8.19 -9.44
C GLY A 132 10.63 -7.72 -8.16
N ASN A 133 10.62 -6.40 -7.96
CA ASN A 133 11.29 -5.78 -6.83
C ASN A 133 10.42 -5.95 -5.58
N SER A 134 11.00 -6.34 -4.43
CA SER A 134 10.27 -6.39 -3.15
C SER A 134 9.62 -5.05 -2.80
N LYS A 135 10.23 -3.94 -3.23
CA LYS A 135 9.70 -2.58 -3.08
C LYS A 135 8.36 -2.37 -3.82
N ASP A 136 8.05 -3.17 -4.84
CA ASP A 136 6.76 -3.10 -5.53
C ASP A 136 5.60 -3.54 -4.63
N VAL A 137 5.87 -4.41 -3.63
CA VAL A 137 4.90 -4.79 -2.61
C VAL A 137 4.51 -3.58 -1.78
N LEU A 138 5.50 -2.84 -1.27
CA LEU A 138 5.29 -1.60 -0.50
C LEU A 138 4.54 -0.55 -1.32
N LYS A 139 4.98 -0.34 -2.58
CA LYS A 139 4.35 0.62 -3.49
C LYS A 139 2.87 0.29 -3.71
N ARG A 140 2.54 -0.98 -3.90
CA ARG A 140 1.15 -1.38 -4.12
C ARG A 140 0.31 -1.28 -2.86
N SER A 141 0.84 -1.65 -1.70
CA SER A 141 0.14 -1.45 -0.44
C SER A 141 -0.13 0.02 -0.15
N ALA A 142 0.82 0.91 -0.43
CA ALA A 142 0.62 2.36 -0.32
C ALA A 142 -0.52 2.86 -1.24
N LYS A 143 -0.54 2.39 -2.49
CA LYS A 143 -1.61 2.69 -3.45
C LYS A 143 -2.97 2.18 -2.99
N ASP A 144 -3.04 0.96 -2.45
CA ASP A 144 -4.29 0.38 -1.96
C ASP A 144 -4.81 1.15 -0.74
N ILE A 145 -3.93 1.52 0.20
CA ILE A 145 -4.27 2.37 1.36
C ILE A 145 -4.80 3.74 0.89
N ALA A 146 -4.09 4.42 -0.01
CA ALA A 146 -4.53 5.72 -0.55
C ALA A 146 -5.89 5.60 -1.25
N LYS A 147 -6.10 4.53 -2.03
CA LYS A 147 -7.38 4.23 -2.66
C LYS A 147 -8.49 4.03 -1.63
N LYS A 148 -8.24 3.30 -0.54
CA LYS A 148 -9.23 3.07 0.53
C LYS A 148 -9.58 4.35 1.28
N ILE A 149 -8.60 5.22 1.52
CA ILE A 149 -8.85 6.57 2.06
C ILE A 149 -9.73 7.38 1.10
N ALA A 150 -9.49 7.28 -0.20
CA ALA A 150 -10.32 7.98 -1.19
C ALA A 150 -11.75 7.43 -1.26
N GLU A 151 -11.92 6.12 -1.28
CA GLU A 151 -13.22 5.43 -1.30
C GLU A 151 -14.04 5.73 -0.03
N SER A 152 -13.37 5.92 1.11
CA SER A 152 -14.07 6.28 2.35
C SER A 152 -14.65 7.70 2.29
N GLY A 153 -14.06 8.60 1.50
CA GLY A 153 -14.48 9.99 1.40
C GLY A 153 -14.33 10.78 2.71
N ILE A 154 -13.57 10.26 3.68
CA ILE A 154 -13.27 10.91 4.96
C ILE A 154 -12.36 12.13 4.76
N LEU A 155 -11.42 12.01 3.82
CA LEU A 155 -10.51 13.07 3.41
C LEU A 155 -11.04 13.72 2.13
N LYS A 156 -11.10 15.05 2.11
CA LYS A 156 -11.54 15.87 0.99
C LYS A 156 -10.34 16.39 0.23
N LYS A 157 -10.48 16.45 -1.10
CA LYS A 157 -9.44 16.99 -1.99
C LYS A 157 -9.26 18.48 -1.72
N GLY A 158 -8.03 18.97 -1.91
CA GLY A 158 -7.75 20.41 -1.95
C GLY A 158 -8.57 21.07 -3.05
N LYS A 159 -8.98 22.32 -2.82
CA LYS A 159 -9.57 23.16 -3.87
C LYS A 159 -8.53 23.59 -4.87
#